data_AF-A0A3P6C2X7-F1
#
_entry.id   AF-A0A3P6C2X7-F1
#
_cell.length_a   1.000
_cell.length_b   1.000
_cell.length_c   1.000
_cell.angle_alpha   90.00
_cell.angle_beta   90.00
_cell.angle_gamma   90.00
#
_symmetry.space_group_name_H-M   'P 1'
#
loop_
_entity.id
_entity.type
_entity.pdbx_description
1 polymer ?
#
loop_
_entity_poly.entity_id
_entity_poly.type
_entity_poly.pdbx_seq_one_letter_code
_entity_poly.pdbx_strand_id
1 'polypeptide(L)' 'MPSLKVGSIVNVDRFEVSRCSSMYKIIDHPFLIRFISPTIIYEVITGAPEINLQS' A
#
# COMPACT_ATOMS: atom_id res chain seq x y z
N MET A 1 -8.98 3.81 11.30
CA MET A 1 -7.97 3.85 10.22
C MET A 1 -8.61 4.55 9.03
N PRO A 2 -7.92 5.47 8.35
CA PRO A 2 -8.49 6.12 7.17
C PRO A 2 -8.83 5.07 6.10
N SER A 3 -9.97 5.25 5.44
CA SER A 3 -10.41 4.39 4.34
C SER A 3 -9.53 4.63 3.11
N LEU A 4 -8.89 3.59 2.59
CA LEU A 4 -8.18 3.67 1.31
C LEU A 4 -9.19 3.71 0.15
N LYS A 5 -8.95 4.57 -0.83
CA LYS A 5 -9.77 4.68 -2.04
C LYS A 5 -9.04 4.05 -3.23
N VAL A 6 -9.75 3.28 -4.04
CA VAL A 6 -9.21 2.75 -5.31
C VAL A 6 -8.75 3.92 -6.18
N GLY A 7 -7.54 3.82 -6.73
CA GLY A 7 -6.93 4.86 -7.57
C GLY A 7 -6.27 6.01 -6.81
N SER A 8 -6.37 6.06 -5.47
CA SER A 8 -5.64 7.05 -4.67
C SER A 8 -4.20 6.63 -4.43
N ILE A 9 -3.30 7.62 -4.38
CA ILE A 9 -1.91 7.43 -3.97
C ILE A 9 -1.75 8.02 -2.58
N VAL A 10 -1.20 7.19 -1.69
CA VAL A 10 -1.03 7.52 -0.28
C VAL A 10 0.40 7.22 0.17
N ASN A 11 0.91 8.05 1.08
CA ASN A 11 2.09 7.75 1.87
C ASN A 11 1.67 6.97 3.11
N VAL A 12 2.39 5.90 3.42
CA VAL A 12 2.18 5.08 4.61
C VAL A 12 3.44 5.14 5.48
N ASP A 13 3.28 5.50 6.75
CA ASP A 13 4.34 5.54 7.76
C ASP A 13 4.06 4.54 8.88
N ARG A 14 5.12 4.08 9.58
CA ARG A 14 5.07 3.16 10.74
C ARG A 14 4.31 1.86 10.43
N PHE A 15 4.73 1.16 9.37
CA PHE A 15 4.20 -0.14 9.00
C PHE A 15 5.25 -1.24 9.19
N GLU A 16 4.81 -2.48 9.22
CA GLU A 16 5.69 -3.64 9.21
C GLU A 16 5.72 -4.31 7.84
N VAL A 17 6.86 -4.91 7.50
CA VAL A 17 7.02 -5.76 6.32
C VAL A 17 7.19 -7.20 6.78
N SER A 18 6.38 -8.12 6.24
CA SER A 18 6.57 -9.55 6.42
C SER A 18 6.80 -10.26 5.10
N ARG A 19 7.64 -11.30 5.11
CA ARG A 19 7.75 -12.24 3.99
C ARG A 19 6.52 -13.14 3.99
N CYS A 20 5.88 -13.29 2.84
CA CYS A 20 4.79 -14.24 2.69
C CYS A 20 5.30 -15.56 2.11
N SER A 21 4.76 -16.68 2.58
CA SER A 21 4.84 -17.92 1.81
C SER A 21 3.98 -17.77 0.56
N SER A 22 4.25 -18.55 -0.48
CA SER A 22 3.72 -18.46 -1.85
C SER A 22 2.20 -18.58 -2.04
N MET A 23 1.39 -18.28 -1.03
CA MET A 23 -0.07 -18.18 -1.10
C MET A 23 -0.53 -16.99 -1.95
N TYR A 24 0.22 -15.88 -1.94
CA TYR A 24 -0.05 -14.71 -2.79
C TYR A 24 0.94 -14.68 -3.96
N LYS A 25 0.69 -15.53 -4.97
CA LYS A 25 1.56 -15.75 -6.16
C LYS A 25 1.56 -14.60 -7.18
N ILE A 26 1.41 -13.35 -6.75
CA ILE A 26 1.36 -12.23 -7.70
C ILE A 26 2.77 -11.88 -8.20
N ILE A 27 3.81 -12.11 -7.39
CA ILE A 27 5.22 -11.80 -7.71
C ILE A 27 6.17 -12.84 -7.11
N ASP A 28 7.36 -13.01 -7.71
CA ASP A 28 8.38 -14.01 -7.31
C ASP A 28 8.93 -13.82 -5.88
N HIS A 29 8.74 -12.63 -5.29
CA HIS A 29 9.14 -12.31 -3.92
C HIS A 29 8.01 -11.56 -3.18
N PRO A 30 6.96 -12.26 -2.72
CA PRO A 30 5.80 -11.61 -2.12
C PRO A 30 6.15 -11.10 -0.71
N PHE A 31 6.18 -9.79 -0.57
CA PHE A 31 6.18 -9.11 0.72
C PHE A 31 4.78 -8.58 1.03
N LEU A 32 4.43 -8.56 2.31
CA LEU A 32 3.19 -7.98 2.81
C LEU A 32 3.50 -6.75 3.64
N ILE A 33 2.81 -5.65 3.35
CA ILE A 33 2.75 -4.46 4.20
C ILE A 33 1.65 -4.68 5.22
N ARG A 34 1.98 -4.67 6.51
CA ARG A 34 1.02 -4.83 7.60
C ARG A 34 0.84 -3.49 8.31
N PHE A 35 -0.42 -3.05 8.39
CA PHE A 35 -0.77 -1.90 9.21
C PHE A 35 -0.86 -2.33 10.67
N ILE A 36 -0.11 -1.65 11.51
CA ILE A 36 -0.08 -1.83 12.97
C ILE A 36 -0.67 -0.60 13.65
N SER A 37 -0.89 -0.66 14.95
CA SER A 37 -1.01 0.58 15.73
C SER A 37 0.42 1.05 16.06
N PRO A 38 0.87 2.26 15.68
CA PRO A 38 0.12 3.40 15.13
C PRO A 38 0.54 3.77 13.67
N THR A 39 0.26 2.90 12.69
CA THR A 39 0.45 3.20 11.25
C THR A 39 -0.31 4.45 10.87
N ILE A 40 0.34 5.31 10.07
CA ILE A 40 -0.21 6.58 9.63
C ILE A 40 -0.30 6.58 8.10
N ILE A 41 -1.40 7.10 7.56
CA ILE A 41 -1.65 7.16 6.12
C ILE A 41 -2.03 8.60 5.76
N TYR A 42 -1.36 9.16 4.77
CA TYR A 42 -1.61 10.50 4.26
C TYR A 42 -1.80 10.47 2.75
N GLU A 43 -2.76 11.23 2.23
CA GLU A 43 -2.96 11.38 0.80
C GLU A 43 -1.79 12.17 0.18
N VAL A 44 -1.29 11.72 -0.96
CA VAL A 44 -0.27 12.45 -1.71
C VAL A 44 -0.97 13.45 -2.61
N ILE A 45 -0.88 14.73 -2.25
CA ILE A 45 -1.61 15.81 -2.93
C ILE A 45 -0.82 16.36 -4.14
N THR A 46 0.51 16.37 -4.09
CA THR A 46 1.36 17.03 -5.08
C THR A 46 2.40 16.09 -5.68
N GLY A 47 2.54 16.11 -7.02
CA GLY A 47 3.57 15.37 -7.73
C GLY A 47 3.46 13.85 -7.67
N ALA A 48 2.30 13.31 -7.26
CA ALA A 48 2.06 11.87 -7.29
C ALA A 48 2.05 11.35 -8.74
N PRO A 49 2.65 10.18 -9.02
CA PRO A 49 2.51 9.53 -10.32
C PRO A 49 1.03 9.30 -10.65
N GLU A 50 0.57 9.45 -11.89
CA GLU A 50 -0.82 9.10 -12.19
C GLU A 50 -0.94 7.60 -12.46
N ILE A 51 -1.80 6.91 -11.70
CA ILE A 51 -2.17 5.52 -11.99
C ILE A 51 -3.36 5.56 -12.95
N ASN A 52 -3.10 5.36 -14.24
CA ASN A 52 -4.15 5.19 -15.24
C ASN A 52 -4.90 3.88 -14.96
N LEU A 53 -6.05 3.97 -14.29
CA LEU A 53 -6.98 2.85 -14.17
C LEU A 53 -7.61 2.63 -15.55
N GLN A 54 -7.01 1.78 -16.36
CA GLN A 54 -7.69 1.28 -17.55
C GLN A 54 -8.83 0.38 -17.09
N SER A 55 -10.07 0.80 -17.37
CA SER A 55 -11.28 -0.01 -17.17
C SER A 55 -11.38 -1.11 -18.21
#